data_AF-A0A919WCJ8-F1
#
_entry.id   AF-A0A919WCJ8-F1
#
_cell.length_a   1.000
_cell.length_b   1.000
_cell.length_c   1.000
_cell.angle_alpha   90.00
_cell.angle_beta   90.00
_cell.angle_gamma   90.00
#
_symmetry.space_group_name_H-M   'P 1'
#
loop_
_entity.id
_entity.type
_entity.pdbx_description
1 polymer ?
#
loop_
_entity_poly.entity_id
_entity_poly.type
_entity_poly.pdbx_seq_one_letter_code
_entity_poly.pdbx_strand_id
1 'polypeptide(L)'
;MPFLVDDLISGLDAVDRDRADLVVVREFGPAPAPLGKQAPAPAPPGKQALVFVKPELLYPGLDRAGNLGAVLRMLGKAGLTIGAAAVLGPARLADVIAGHYAMINRVSRLGVDGLTPAAARALRDRFGGDEPVLGGSQILARPGASLDDLIAAWPVAGSVKLAPGAYAATINIGGERVVALNGFHPEQLAHYTTADARVVAVEVTWETPGWREFRSEIIGATDPYAADARSIRAYIRDHRVDLGVPEVDRGVNGVHASAGPLEAMVELCRFFAVPPSATAFGAAGAFDRLPDDADLHRLFEATEDCEPAEALRAINRWPQPDTTPARGRPADI
;
A
#
# COMPACT_ATOMS: atom_id res chain seq x y z
N MET A 1 14.40 3.24 -23.79
CA MET A 1 13.67 4.45 -24.23
C MET A 1 12.89 4.94 -23.02
N PRO A 2 12.78 6.25 -22.71
CA PRO A 2 11.93 6.67 -21.61
C PRO A 2 10.48 6.43 -22.03
N PHE A 3 9.78 5.66 -21.22
CA PHE A 3 8.35 5.48 -21.27
C PHE A 3 7.65 6.85 -21.36
N LEU A 4 6.82 7.06 -22.38
CA LEU A 4 6.23 8.39 -22.61
C LEU A 4 4.96 8.54 -21.78
N VAL A 5 4.79 9.70 -21.15
CA VAL A 5 3.56 10.08 -20.43
C VAL A 5 2.33 9.84 -21.31
N ASP A 6 2.45 10.02 -22.62
CA ASP A 6 1.40 9.81 -23.61
C ASP A 6 0.84 8.38 -23.62
N ASP A 7 1.67 7.36 -23.38
CA ASP A 7 1.22 5.96 -23.32
C ASP A 7 0.36 5.72 -22.06
N LEU A 8 0.71 6.39 -20.96
CA LEU A 8 -0.08 6.36 -19.72
C LEU A 8 -1.38 7.13 -19.84
N ILE A 9 -1.36 8.27 -20.54
CA ILE A 9 -2.59 9.01 -20.85
C ILE A 9 -3.51 8.17 -21.73
N SER A 10 -2.96 7.51 -22.75
CA SER A 10 -3.72 6.58 -23.59
C SER A 10 -4.32 5.44 -22.76
N GLY A 11 -3.58 4.92 -21.77
CA GLY A 11 -4.07 3.93 -20.83
C GLY A 11 -5.20 4.44 -19.93
N LEU A 12 -5.10 5.66 -19.40
CA LEU A 12 -6.16 6.33 -18.63
C LEU A 12 -7.44 6.47 -19.48
N ASP A 13 -7.30 6.98 -20.71
CA ASP A 13 -8.44 7.18 -21.60
C ASP A 13 -9.07 5.86 -22.06
N ALA A 14 -8.31 4.77 -22.12
CA ALA A 14 -8.83 3.43 -22.40
C ALA A 14 -9.63 2.86 -21.22
N VAL A 15 -9.10 2.97 -19.99
CA VAL A 15 -9.82 2.60 -18.76
C VAL A 15 -11.13 3.38 -18.62
N ASP A 16 -11.12 4.67 -18.95
CA ASP A 16 -12.31 5.53 -18.88
C ASP A 16 -13.38 5.15 -19.91
N ARG A 17 -13.00 4.98 -21.18
CA ARG A 17 -13.96 4.76 -22.29
C ARG A 17 -14.54 3.35 -22.29
N ASP A 18 -13.69 2.34 -22.12
CA ASP A 18 -14.09 0.94 -22.29
C ASP A 18 -14.56 0.32 -20.97
N ARG A 19 -14.48 1.08 -19.86
CA ARG A 19 -14.64 0.59 -18.49
C ARG A 19 -13.77 -0.63 -18.19
N ALA A 20 -12.63 -0.73 -18.86
CA ALA A 20 -11.60 -1.69 -18.51
C ALA A 20 -11.15 -1.41 -17.07
N ASP A 21 -10.83 -2.46 -16.33
CA ASP A 21 -10.42 -2.37 -14.93
C ASP A 21 -8.89 -2.30 -14.78
N LEU A 22 -8.15 -2.75 -15.79
CA LEU A 22 -6.70 -2.69 -15.86
C LEU A 22 -6.21 -2.51 -17.31
N VAL A 23 -5.36 -1.53 -17.55
CA VAL A 23 -4.58 -1.39 -18.79
C VAL A 23 -3.11 -1.45 -18.45
N VAL A 24 -2.44 -2.49 -18.95
CA VAL A 24 -1.03 -2.73 -18.72
C VAL A 24 -0.23 -2.13 -19.87
N VAL A 25 0.60 -1.15 -19.55
CA VAL A 25 1.48 -0.47 -20.51
C VAL A 25 2.90 -0.96 -20.20
N ARG A 26 3.37 -1.97 -20.94
CA ARG A 26 4.58 -2.73 -20.57
C ARG A 26 5.68 -2.70 -21.63
N GLU A 27 6.91 -2.58 -21.14
CA GLU A 27 8.04 -3.41 -21.57
C GLU A 27 8.71 -3.99 -20.31
N PHE A 28 8.22 -5.13 -19.79
CA PHE A 28 9.10 -5.89 -18.89
C PHE A 28 10.29 -6.32 -19.74
N GLY A 29 11.49 -5.93 -19.33
CA GLY A 29 12.72 -6.43 -19.93
C GLY A 29 12.67 -7.96 -20.03
N PRO A 30 13.37 -8.57 -21.00
CA PRO A 30 13.33 -10.01 -21.19
C PRO A 30 13.66 -10.71 -19.87
N ALA A 31 12.88 -11.74 -19.52
CA ALA A 31 13.24 -12.66 -18.46
C ALA A 31 14.72 -13.05 -18.66
N PRO A 32 15.56 -13.06 -17.61
CA PRO A 32 16.93 -13.49 -17.75
C PRO A 32 16.94 -14.85 -18.44
N ALA A 33 17.68 -14.96 -19.55
CA ALA A 33 17.80 -16.21 -20.29
C ALA A 33 18.17 -17.35 -19.32
N PRO A 34 17.62 -18.57 -19.48
CA PRO A 34 18.02 -19.69 -18.63
C PRO A 34 19.53 -19.88 -18.76
N LEU A 35 20.25 -19.56 -17.69
CA LEU A 35 21.70 -19.66 -17.65
C LEU A 35 22.08 -21.13 -17.87
N GLY A 36 22.81 -21.35 -18.96
CA GLY A 36 23.51 -22.60 -19.21
C GLY A 36 24.39 -22.96 -18.01
N LYS A 37 24.51 -24.27 -17.76
CA LYS A 37 25.14 -24.90 -16.60
C LYS A 37 26.51 -24.31 -16.23
N GLN A 38 26.51 -23.34 -15.31
CA GLN A 38 27.48 -23.11 -14.24
C GLN A 38 26.93 -21.99 -13.36
N ALA A 39 26.85 -22.20 -12.04
CA ALA A 39 26.25 -21.24 -11.11
C ALA A 39 27.27 -20.15 -10.74
N PRO A 40 27.15 -18.90 -11.24
CA PRO A 40 27.76 -17.76 -10.57
C PRO A 40 27.07 -17.57 -9.21
N ALA A 41 27.78 -17.04 -8.22
CA ALA A 41 27.17 -16.55 -6.99
C ALA A 41 26.01 -15.60 -7.36
N PRO A 42 24.84 -15.66 -6.71
CA PRO A 42 23.74 -14.79 -7.05
C PRO A 42 24.18 -13.34 -6.85
N ALA A 43 24.05 -12.51 -7.89
CA ALA A 43 24.13 -11.07 -7.72
C ALA A 43 23.10 -10.67 -6.63
N PRO A 44 23.44 -9.71 -5.75
CA PRO A 44 22.48 -9.24 -4.76
C PRO A 44 21.19 -8.80 -5.48
N PRO A 45 20.00 -9.06 -4.90
CA PRO A 45 18.77 -8.64 -5.53
C PRO A 45 18.81 -7.11 -5.68
N GLY A 46 18.59 -6.61 -6.90
CA GLY A 46 18.42 -5.17 -7.12
C GLY A 46 17.20 -4.65 -6.35
N LYS A 47 17.20 -3.35 -6.00
CA LYS A 47 16.02 -2.74 -5.37
C LYS A 47 14.97 -2.48 -6.44
N GLN A 48 13.76 -2.96 -6.14
CA GLN A 48 12.59 -2.87 -7.00
C GLN A 48 11.41 -2.52 -6.11
N ALA A 49 10.58 -1.56 -6.55
CA ALA A 49 9.41 -1.11 -5.80
C ALA A 49 8.24 -0.84 -6.74
N LEU A 50 7.04 -0.89 -6.16
CA LEU A 50 5.89 -0.20 -6.71
C LEU A 50 5.92 1.25 -6.21
N VAL A 51 5.75 2.20 -7.13
CA VAL A 51 5.29 3.56 -6.82
C VAL A 51 3.99 3.76 -7.56
N PHE A 52 2.99 4.38 -6.94
CA PHE A 52 1.78 4.73 -7.67
C PHE A 52 1.30 6.15 -7.39
N VAL A 53 0.81 6.78 -8.46
CA VAL A 53 0.14 8.09 -8.42
C VAL A 53 -1.30 7.86 -8.03
N LYS A 54 -1.74 8.56 -6.99
CA LYS A 54 -3.06 8.42 -6.39
C LYS A 54 -4.15 9.21 -7.14
N PRO A 55 -5.44 8.88 -6.92
CA PRO A 55 -6.57 9.47 -7.66
C PRO A 55 -6.63 11.00 -7.68
N GLU A 56 -6.24 11.67 -6.59
CA GLU A 56 -6.30 13.13 -6.45
C GLU A 56 -5.48 13.89 -7.50
N LEU A 57 -4.51 13.24 -8.15
CA LEU A 57 -3.71 13.83 -9.24
C LEU A 57 -4.23 13.46 -10.63
N LEU A 58 -5.24 12.59 -10.71
CA LEU A 58 -5.66 11.90 -11.93
C LEU A 58 -7.15 12.07 -12.25
N TYR A 59 -7.92 12.77 -11.42
CA TYR A 59 -9.34 13.00 -11.66
C TYR A 59 -9.61 13.71 -13.01
N PRO A 60 -10.76 13.44 -13.65
CA PRO A 60 -11.21 14.17 -14.83
C PRO A 60 -11.24 15.68 -14.59
N GLY A 61 -10.81 16.46 -15.58
CA GLY A 61 -10.74 17.93 -15.49
C GLY A 61 -9.42 18.49 -14.93
N LEU A 62 -8.54 17.64 -14.40
CA LEU A 62 -7.16 18.01 -14.04
C LEU A 62 -6.21 17.92 -15.24
N ASP A 63 -5.05 18.58 -15.16
CA ASP A 63 -3.92 18.33 -16.05
C ASP A 63 -3.24 17.00 -15.70
N ARG A 64 -3.90 15.89 -16.02
CA ARG A 64 -3.43 14.52 -15.71
C ARG A 64 -2.04 14.25 -16.30
N ALA A 65 -1.75 14.78 -17.48
CA ALA A 65 -0.46 14.61 -18.15
C ALA A 65 0.65 15.41 -17.47
N GLY A 66 0.38 16.68 -17.13
CA GLY A 66 1.30 17.51 -16.36
C GLY A 66 1.59 16.93 -14.98
N ASN A 67 0.55 16.54 -14.25
CA ASN A 67 0.63 15.95 -12.91
C ASN A 67 1.44 14.65 -12.91
N LEU A 68 1.10 13.70 -13.78
CA LEU A 68 1.82 12.45 -13.93
C LEU A 68 3.27 12.71 -14.36
N GLY A 69 3.46 13.55 -15.38
CA GLY A 69 4.78 13.91 -15.87
C GLY A 69 5.66 14.55 -14.79
N ALA A 70 5.10 15.33 -13.87
CA ALA A 70 5.84 15.90 -12.75
C ALA A 70 6.38 14.81 -11.82
N VAL A 71 5.52 13.86 -11.41
CA VAL A 71 5.94 12.74 -10.54
C VAL A 71 6.99 11.87 -11.24
N LEU A 72 6.77 11.47 -12.49
CA LEU A 72 7.72 10.62 -13.21
C LEU A 72 9.07 11.31 -13.44
N ARG A 73 9.07 12.63 -13.71
CA ARG A 73 10.31 13.41 -13.80
C ARG A 73 11.06 13.45 -12.47
N MET A 74 10.37 13.53 -11.34
CA MET A 74 11.02 13.50 -10.03
C MET A 74 11.67 12.15 -9.75
N LEU A 75 10.98 11.05 -10.06
CA LEU A 75 11.57 9.70 -9.97
C LEU A 75 12.82 9.57 -10.84
N GLY A 76 12.74 10.00 -12.11
CA GLY A 76 13.89 9.98 -13.03
C GLY A 76 15.06 10.86 -12.56
N LYS A 77 14.78 12.07 -12.04
CA LYS A 77 15.81 12.95 -11.45
C LYS A 77 16.49 12.34 -10.22
N ALA A 78 15.78 11.49 -9.48
CA ALA A 78 16.33 10.75 -8.35
C ALA A 78 17.12 9.50 -8.77
N GLY A 79 17.27 9.24 -10.09
CA GLY A 79 18.04 8.11 -10.61
C GLY A 79 17.27 6.79 -10.67
N LEU A 80 15.94 6.83 -10.51
CA LEU A 80 15.10 5.63 -10.62
C LEU A 80 14.81 5.32 -12.09
N THR A 81 14.86 4.04 -12.42
CA THR A 81 14.46 3.52 -13.74
C THR A 81 13.04 2.99 -13.65
N ILE A 82 12.16 3.43 -14.53
CA ILE A 82 10.79 2.89 -14.65
C ILE A 82 10.83 1.68 -15.58
N GLY A 83 10.47 0.51 -15.07
CA GLY A 83 10.49 -0.75 -15.83
C GLY A 83 9.13 -1.12 -16.45
N ALA A 84 8.04 -0.77 -15.79
CA ALA A 84 6.69 -1.07 -16.25
C ALA A 84 5.68 -0.07 -15.68
N ALA A 85 4.52 0.03 -16.34
CA ALA A 85 3.39 0.75 -15.76
C ALA A 85 2.05 0.09 -16.02
N ALA A 86 1.09 0.42 -15.17
CA ALA A 86 -0.28 -0.04 -15.26
C ALA A 86 -1.22 1.08 -14.84
N VAL A 87 -2.34 1.17 -15.53
CA VAL A 87 -3.45 2.06 -15.19
C VAL A 87 -4.57 1.20 -14.64
N LEU A 88 -5.01 1.50 -13.41
CA LEU A 88 -6.04 0.74 -12.71
C LEU A 88 -7.30 1.59 -12.58
N GLY A 89 -8.43 0.99 -12.94
CA GLY A 89 -9.78 1.52 -12.72
C GLY A 89 -10.37 1.07 -11.38
N PRO A 90 -11.55 1.61 -11.00
CA PRO A 90 -12.11 1.49 -9.65
C PRO A 90 -12.52 0.07 -9.28
N ALA A 91 -12.96 -0.73 -10.26
CA ALA A 91 -13.30 -2.13 -10.05
C ALA A 91 -12.09 -2.94 -9.59
N ARG A 92 -10.95 -2.81 -10.28
CA ARG A 92 -9.69 -3.45 -9.90
C ARG A 92 -9.12 -2.87 -8.61
N LEU A 93 -9.24 -1.55 -8.43
CA LEU A 93 -8.74 -0.87 -7.24
C LEU A 93 -9.43 -1.34 -5.97
N ALA A 94 -10.73 -1.60 -5.98
CA ALA A 94 -11.44 -2.13 -4.81
C ALA A 94 -10.76 -3.40 -4.25
N ASP A 95 -10.46 -4.36 -5.13
CA ASP A 95 -9.80 -5.62 -4.74
C ASP A 95 -8.34 -5.40 -4.34
N VAL A 96 -7.59 -4.63 -5.15
CA VAL A 96 -6.17 -4.40 -4.91
C VAL A 96 -5.93 -3.62 -3.62
N ILE A 97 -6.72 -2.57 -3.35
CA ILE A 97 -6.60 -1.74 -2.15
C ILE A 97 -7.07 -2.51 -0.91
N ALA A 98 -8.13 -3.31 -1.01
CA ALA A 98 -8.56 -4.18 0.08
C ALA A 98 -7.47 -5.19 0.49
N GLY A 99 -6.74 -5.76 -0.48
CA GLY A 99 -5.62 -6.65 -0.23
C GLY A 99 -4.34 -5.93 0.21
N HIS A 100 -4.05 -4.76 -0.37
CA HIS A 100 -2.91 -3.92 -0.01
C HIS A 100 -3.00 -3.47 1.45
N TYR A 101 -4.19 -3.07 1.91
CA TYR A 101 -4.46 -2.72 3.30
C TYR A 101 -5.17 -3.84 4.09
N ALA A 102 -4.83 -5.11 3.84
CA ALA A 102 -5.55 -6.28 4.37
C ALA A 102 -5.82 -6.22 5.88
N MET A 103 -4.83 -5.90 6.71
CA MET A 103 -5.02 -5.79 8.16
C MET A 103 -5.88 -4.60 8.55
N ILE A 104 -5.69 -3.44 7.90
CA ILE A 104 -6.47 -2.24 8.19
C ILE A 104 -7.95 -2.49 7.85
N ASN A 105 -8.19 -3.07 6.67
CA ASN A 105 -9.50 -3.47 6.18
C ASN A 105 -10.17 -4.50 7.09
N ARG A 106 -9.43 -5.55 7.48
CA ARG A 106 -9.91 -6.58 8.41
C ARG A 106 -10.40 -5.96 9.72
N VAL A 107 -9.59 -5.10 10.34
CA VAL A 107 -9.93 -4.46 11.62
C VAL A 107 -11.07 -3.45 11.47
N SER A 108 -11.12 -2.68 10.37
CA SER A 108 -12.24 -1.76 10.11
C SER A 108 -13.57 -2.50 9.90
N ARG A 109 -13.55 -3.67 9.25
CA ARG A 109 -14.74 -4.47 8.95
C ARG A 109 -15.22 -5.31 10.12
N LEU A 110 -14.30 -5.97 10.82
CA LEU A 110 -14.61 -6.95 11.86
C LEU A 110 -14.53 -6.35 13.28
N GLY A 111 -14.01 -5.14 13.44
CA GLY A 111 -13.80 -4.53 14.75
C GLY A 111 -12.85 -5.36 15.60
N VAL A 112 -13.27 -5.68 16.83
CA VAL A 112 -12.48 -6.45 17.80
C VAL A 112 -12.09 -7.83 17.27
N ASP A 113 -12.98 -8.51 16.54
CA ASP A 113 -12.72 -9.84 15.94
C ASP A 113 -11.66 -9.79 14.82
N GLY A 114 -11.39 -8.59 14.31
CA GLY A 114 -10.33 -8.34 13.34
C GLY A 114 -8.94 -8.21 13.95
N LEU A 115 -8.83 -7.99 15.26
CA LEU A 115 -7.58 -7.68 15.93
C LEU A 115 -6.68 -8.91 16.11
N THR A 116 -5.37 -8.68 16.04
CA THR A 116 -4.40 -9.67 16.51
C THR A 116 -4.41 -9.75 18.04
N PRO A 117 -3.92 -10.84 18.65
CA PRO A 117 -3.83 -10.92 20.11
C PRO A 117 -3.02 -9.79 20.76
N ALA A 118 -1.99 -9.29 20.08
CA ALA A 118 -1.19 -8.15 20.54
C ALA A 118 -1.98 -6.84 20.48
N ALA A 119 -2.68 -6.58 19.37
CA ALA A 119 -3.52 -5.40 19.22
C ALA A 119 -4.69 -5.38 20.21
N ALA A 120 -5.32 -6.54 20.47
CA ALA A 120 -6.40 -6.67 21.44
C ALA A 120 -5.93 -6.43 22.88
N ARG A 121 -4.70 -6.82 23.24
CA ARG A 121 -4.09 -6.45 24.52
C ARG A 121 -3.87 -4.94 24.61
N ALA A 122 -3.19 -4.36 23.63
CA ALA A 122 -2.93 -2.92 23.59
C ALA A 122 -4.21 -2.07 23.61
N LEU A 123 -5.29 -2.56 22.98
CA LEU A 123 -6.61 -1.93 23.05
C LEU A 123 -7.12 -1.89 24.50
N ARG A 124 -7.18 -3.05 25.18
CA ARG A 124 -7.67 -3.13 26.57
C ARG A 124 -6.85 -2.28 27.53
N ASP A 125 -5.54 -2.26 27.34
CA ASP A 125 -4.63 -1.51 28.22
C ASP A 125 -4.82 0.01 28.09
N ARG A 126 -5.25 0.50 26.92
CA ARG A 126 -5.37 1.95 26.63
C ARG A 126 -6.80 2.49 26.64
N PHE A 127 -7.77 1.67 26.25
CA PHE A 127 -9.17 2.06 26.04
C PHE A 127 -10.13 1.16 26.83
N GLY A 128 -9.66 0.52 27.91
CA GLY A 128 -10.53 -0.22 28.80
C GLY A 128 -11.68 0.65 29.31
N GLY A 129 -12.89 0.08 29.37
CA GLY A 129 -14.12 0.81 29.72
C GLY A 129 -15.36 0.08 29.22
N ASP A 130 -16.51 0.74 29.39
CA ASP A 130 -17.83 0.24 28.94
C ASP A 130 -18.20 0.78 27.55
N GLU A 131 -17.38 1.65 26.96
CA GLU A 131 -17.64 2.19 25.62
C GLU A 131 -17.65 1.08 24.56
N PRO A 132 -18.60 1.12 23.60
CA PRO A 132 -18.58 0.22 22.47
C PRO A 132 -17.30 0.37 21.65
N VAL A 133 -16.68 -0.76 21.31
CA VAL A 133 -15.53 -0.81 20.40
C VAL A 133 -16.00 -1.27 19.02
N LEU A 134 -15.87 -0.40 18.02
CA LEU A 134 -16.41 -0.65 16.68
C LEU A 134 -15.38 -0.35 15.61
N GLY A 135 -15.29 -1.21 14.59
CA GLY A 135 -14.54 -0.91 13.38
C GLY A 135 -15.20 0.21 12.56
N GLY A 136 -14.43 0.99 11.81
CA GLY A 136 -14.96 2.08 10.98
C GLY A 136 -16.12 1.65 10.08
N SER A 137 -16.04 0.47 9.46
CA SER A 137 -17.13 -0.05 8.63
C SER A 137 -18.35 -0.48 9.45
N GLN A 138 -18.15 -0.96 10.68
CA GLN A 138 -19.24 -1.29 11.60
C GLN A 138 -19.97 -0.03 12.07
N ILE A 139 -19.24 1.07 12.28
CA ILE A 139 -19.82 2.38 12.60
C ILE A 139 -20.75 2.83 11.47
N LEU A 140 -20.30 2.76 10.21
CA LEU A 140 -21.11 3.16 9.06
C LEU A 140 -22.31 2.25 8.78
N ALA A 141 -22.30 1.02 9.27
CA ALA A 141 -23.45 0.12 9.19
C ALA A 141 -24.56 0.47 10.20
N ARG A 142 -24.30 1.39 11.15
CA ARG A 142 -25.30 1.80 12.15
C ARG A 142 -26.28 2.82 11.56
N PRO A 143 -27.57 2.77 11.96
CA PRO A 143 -28.54 3.76 11.54
C PRO A 143 -28.10 5.18 11.91
N GLY A 144 -28.13 6.10 10.94
CA GLY A 144 -27.80 7.51 11.15
C GLY A 144 -26.31 7.85 11.21
N ALA A 145 -25.41 6.88 11.07
CA ALA A 145 -24.00 7.17 10.88
C ALA A 145 -23.73 7.61 9.43
N SER A 146 -22.95 8.67 9.25
CA SER A 146 -22.47 9.11 7.94
C SER A 146 -20.95 8.98 7.84
N LEU A 147 -20.46 8.81 6.61
CA LEU A 147 -19.03 8.84 6.33
C LEU A 147 -18.45 10.22 6.69
N ASP A 148 -19.16 11.29 6.36
CA ASP A 148 -18.74 12.67 6.64
C ASP A 148 -18.54 12.92 8.15
N ASP A 149 -19.45 12.42 9.00
CA ASP A 149 -19.31 12.54 10.46
C ASP A 149 -18.07 11.79 10.98
N LEU A 150 -17.81 10.61 10.43
CA LEU A 150 -16.65 9.80 10.81
C LEU A 150 -15.33 10.48 10.38
N ILE A 151 -15.30 11.03 9.16
CA ILE A 151 -14.16 11.80 8.62
C ILE A 151 -13.93 13.07 9.44
N ALA A 152 -14.99 13.76 9.84
CA ALA A 152 -14.87 14.97 10.66
C ALA A 152 -14.37 14.65 12.08
N ALA A 153 -14.85 13.55 12.69
CA ALA A 153 -14.54 13.20 14.07
C ALA A 153 -13.15 12.57 14.25
N TRP A 154 -12.69 11.76 13.30
CA TRP A 154 -11.47 10.95 13.46
C TRP A 154 -10.17 11.78 13.62
N PRO A 155 -9.87 12.77 12.76
CA PRO A 155 -8.65 13.57 12.88
C PRO A 155 -8.60 14.34 14.19
N VAL A 156 -9.74 14.88 14.63
CA VAL A 156 -9.89 15.66 15.87
C VAL A 156 -9.62 14.80 17.11
N ALA A 157 -10.07 13.55 17.10
CA ALA A 157 -9.90 12.66 18.24
C ALA A 157 -8.44 12.25 18.49
N GLY A 158 -7.61 12.23 17.44
CA GLY A 158 -6.23 11.79 17.52
C GLY A 158 -6.13 10.27 17.71
N SER A 159 -5.75 9.55 16.66
CA SER A 159 -5.62 8.09 16.74
C SER A 159 -4.29 7.63 17.33
N VAL A 160 -4.32 6.50 18.04
CA VAL A 160 -3.12 5.81 18.52
C VAL A 160 -2.95 4.48 17.80
N LYS A 161 -1.70 4.15 17.43
CA LYS A 161 -1.36 2.83 16.87
C LYS A 161 -1.34 1.79 17.98
N LEU A 162 -2.20 0.79 17.91
CA LEU A 162 -2.26 -0.35 18.85
C LEU A 162 -1.23 -1.42 18.48
N ALA A 163 -1.17 -1.71 17.19
CA ALA A 163 -0.26 -2.65 16.56
C ALA A 163 -0.13 -2.26 15.07
N PRO A 164 0.78 -2.88 14.31
CA PRO A 164 0.74 -2.80 12.87
C PRO A 164 -0.69 -3.04 12.34
N GLY A 165 -1.21 -2.10 11.53
CA GLY A 165 -2.50 -2.21 10.86
C GLY A 165 -3.74 -1.99 11.76
N ALA A 166 -3.54 -1.67 13.05
CA ALA A 166 -4.61 -1.45 14.00
C ALA A 166 -4.41 -0.11 14.75
N TYR A 167 -5.37 0.78 14.58
CA TYR A 167 -5.42 2.11 15.16
C TYR A 167 -6.74 2.29 15.90
N ALA A 168 -6.71 3.02 17.00
CA ALA A 168 -7.90 3.33 17.79
C ALA A 168 -7.98 4.82 18.11
N ALA A 169 -9.19 5.35 18.15
CA ALA A 169 -9.49 6.69 18.64
C ALA A 169 -10.85 6.67 19.34
N THR A 170 -11.02 7.48 20.39
CA THR A 170 -12.34 7.68 20.99
C THR A 170 -13.04 8.82 20.25
N ILE A 171 -14.16 8.53 19.61
CA ILE A 171 -14.93 9.50 18.83
C ILE A 171 -16.36 9.59 19.35
N ASN A 172 -17.04 10.70 19.07
CA ASN A 172 -18.47 10.84 19.29
C ASN A 172 -19.18 10.77 17.94
N ILE A 173 -20.04 9.77 17.74
CA ILE A 173 -20.85 9.60 16.53
C ILE A 173 -22.30 9.42 16.94
N GLY A 174 -23.20 10.21 16.37
CA GLY A 174 -24.64 10.14 16.69
C GLY A 174 -24.96 10.41 18.17
N GLY A 175 -24.14 11.21 18.87
CA GLY A 175 -24.30 11.50 20.30
C GLY A 175 -23.80 10.41 21.24
N GLU A 176 -23.24 9.32 20.73
CA GLU A 176 -22.64 8.25 21.52
C GLU A 176 -21.12 8.28 21.41
N ARG A 177 -20.45 8.09 22.56
CA ARG A 177 -19.00 7.94 22.64
C ARG A 177 -18.63 6.49 22.34
N VAL A 178 -17.78 6.28 21.35
CA VAL A 178 -17.31 4.95 20.92
C VAL A 178 -15.79 4.93 20.77
N VAL A 179 -15.19 3.76 20.97
CA VAL A 179 -13.80 3.50 20.58
C VAL A 179 -13.80 2.98 19.15
N ALA A 180 -13.46 3.85 18.20
CA ALA A 180 -13.40 3.50 16.80
C ALA A 180 -12.06 2.84 16.45
N LEU A 181 -12.13 1.70 15.76
CA LEU A 181 -10.97 1.00 15.20
C LEU A 181 -10.85 1.30 13.71
N ASN A 182 -9.68 1.79 13.28
CA ASN A 182 -9.39 2.16 11.89
C ASN A 182 -10.50 3.02 11.25
N GLY A 183 -10.99 4.03 11.97
CA GLY A 183 -12.10 4.88 11.54
C GLY A 183 -11.82 5.68 10.26
N PHE A 184 -10.55 5.90 9.91
CA PHE A 184 -10.15 6.52 8.64
C PHE A 184 -10.31 5.59 7.43
N HIS A 185 -10.37 4.26 7.62
CA HIS A 185 -10.28 3.32 6.51
C HIS A 185 -11.46 3.38 5.53
N PRO A 186 -12.72 3.61 5.94
CA PRO A 186 -13.82 3.78 4.99
C PRO A 186 -13.60 4.95 4.02
N GLU A 187 -13.08 6.08 4.50
CA GLU A 187 -12.68 7.21 3.65
C GLU A 187 -11.53 6.82 2.73
N GLN A 188 -10.50 6.17 3.29
CA GLN A 188 -9.36 5.69 2.53
C GLN A 188 -9.82 4.76 1.38
N LEU A 189 -10.76 3.85 1.63
CA LEU A 189 -11.30 2.97 0.61
C LEU A 189 -12.10 3.75 -0.42
N ALA A 190 -13.00 4.64 0.02
CA ALA A 190 -13.81 5.48 -0.85
C ALA A 190 -12.96 6.28 -1.83
N HIS A 191 -11.83 6.83 -1.37
CA HIS A 191 -10.86 7.57 -2.18
C HIS A 191 -10.37 6.80 -3.41
N TYR A 192 -10.24 5.47 -3.31
CA TYR A 192 -9.79 4.61 -4.42
C TYR A 192 -10.92 3.92 -5.19
N THR A 193 -12.16 4.00 -4.71
CA THR A 193 -13.29 3.24 -5.29
C THR A 193 -14.40 4.12 -5.85
N THR A 194 -14.21 5.44 -5.94
CA THR A 194 -15.15 6.30 -6.69
C THR A 194 -15.12 5.95 -8.18
N ALA A 195 -16.19 6.28 -8.92
CA ALA A 195 -16.28 5.97 -10.35
C ALA A 195 -15.13 6.59 -11.18
N ASP A 196 -14.62 7.73 -10.74
CA ASP A 196 -13.54 8.48 -11.40
C ASP A 196 -12.15 8.19 -10.82
N ALA A 197 -12.05 7.36 -9.77
CA ALA A 197 -10.77 7.03 -9.17
C ALA A 197 -9.90 6.24 -10.16
N ARG A 198 -8.68 6.74 -10.39
CA ARG A 198 -7.65 6.06 -11.19
C ARG A 198 -6.36 6.04 -10.42
N VAL A 199 -5.58 4.99 -10.60
CA VAL A 199 -4.20 4.91 -10.12
C VAL A 199 -3.30 4.59 -11.30
N VAL A 200 -2.18 5.30 -11.39
CA VAL A 200 -1.08 4.94 -12.28
C VAL A 200 0.01 4.30 -11.43
N ALA A 201 0.12 2.98 -11.55
CA ALA A 201 1.15 2.16 -10.92
C ALA A 201 2.38 2.11 -11.83
N VAL A 202 3.56 2.34 -11.27
CA VAL A 202 4.84 2.19 -11.95
C VAL A 202 5.77 1.30 -11.14
N GLU A 203 6.42 0.38 -11.83
CA GLU A 203 7.55 -0.36 -11.29
C GLU A 203 8.80 0.50 -11.42
N VAL A 204 9.52 0.67 -10.32
CA VAL A 204 10.81 1.38 -10.30
C VAL A 204 11.94 0.49 -9.79
N THR A 205 13.11 0.64 -10.38
CA THR A 205 14.36 0.01 -9.95
C THR A 205 15.47 1.02 -9.74
N TRP A 206 16.37 0.74 -8.79
CA TRP A 206 17.52 1.59 -8.49
C TRP A 206 18.61 0.83 -7.73
N GLU A 207 19.82 1.41 -7.70
CA GLU A 207 20.97 0.86 -6.97
C GLU A 207 21.25 1.62 -5.67
N THR A 208 21.19 2.96 -5.70
CA THR A 208 21.35 3.86 -4.55
C THR A 208 20.30 4.97 -4.61
N PRO A 209 19.84 5.52 -3.47
CA PRO A 209 20.26 5.22 -2.10
C PRO A 209 19.56 3.97 -1.54
N GLY A 210 19.71 3.70 -0.23
CA GLY A 210 19.02 2.59 0.42
C GLY A 210 17.51 2.79 0.52
N TRP A 211 16.79 1.78 1.02
CA TRP A 211 15.32 1.83 1.15
C TRP A 211 14.82 2.97 2.02
N ARG A 212 15.51 3.23 3.14
CA ARG A 212 15.13 4.31 4.05
C ARG A 212 15.17 5.66 3.36
N GLU A 213 16.27 5.97 2.70
CA GLU A 213 16.45 7.24 1.97
C GLU A 213 15.51 7.32 0.77
N PHE A 214 15.25 6.22 0.07
CA PHE A 214 14.22 6.17 -0.96
C PHE A 214 12.86 6.63 -0.42
N ARG A 215 12.45 6.14 0.76
CA ARG A 215 11.17 6.53 1.36
C ARG A 215 11.19 7.93 1.95
N SER A 216 12.24 8.31 2.67
CA SER A 216 12.27 9.57 3.41
C SER A 216 12.64 10.79 2.56
N GLU A 217 13.57 10.64 1.60
CA GLU A 217 14.11 11.75 0.82
C GLU A 217 13.54 11.83 -0.60
N ILE A 218 13.29 10.69 -1.25
CA ILE A 218 12.74 10.67 -2.62
C ILE A 218 11.21 10.74 -2.58
N ILE A 219 10.57 9.81 -1.88
CA ILE A 219 9.10 9.80 -1.77
C ILE A 219 8.60 10.87 -0.78
N GLY A 220 9.20 10.95 0.40
CA GLY A 220 8.85 11.90 1.46
C GLY A 220 7.99 11.27 2.55
N ALA A 221 7.99 11.87 3.74
CA ALA A 221 7.15 11.43 4.85
C ALA A 221 5.66 11.38 4.46
N THR A 222 4.90 10.45 5.03
CA THR A 222 3.46 10.27 4.74
C THR A 222 2.65 11.53 4.98
N ASP A 223 3.01 12.30 6.01
CA ASP A 223 2.50 13.64 6.25
C ASP A 223 3.30 14.63 5.38
N PRO A 224 2.68 15.24 4.35
CA PRO A 224 3.41 16.12 3.43
C PRO A 224 4.09 17.31 4.12
N TYR A 225 3.59 17.75 5.28
CA TYR A 225 4.19 18.85 6.04
C TYR A 225 5.45 18.43 6.82
N ALA A 226 5.65 17.13 7.03
CA ALA A 226 6.86 16.56 7.61
C ALA A 226 7.84 15.99 6.55
N ALA A 227 7.50 16.08 5.26
CA ALA A 227 8.29 15.51 4.18
C ALA A 227 9.54 16.34 3.88
N ASP A 228 10.63 15.68 3.48
CA ASP A 228 11.85 16.35 3.00
C ASP A 228 11.50 17.31 1.86
N ALA A 229 12.03 18.53 1.89
CA ALA A 229 11.66 19.58 0.93
C ALA A 229 11.92 19.22 -0.54
N ARG A 230 12.79 18.24 -0.81
CA ARG A 230 13.12 17.77 -2.17
C ARG A 230 12.28 16.57 -2.60
N SER A 231 11.49 16.00 -1.69
CA SER A 231 10.69 14.80 -1.94
C SER A 231 9.45 15.08 -2.80
N ILE A 232 8.89 14.02 -3.38
CA ILE A 232 7.67 14.08 -4.20
C ILE A 232 6.48 14.62 -3.39
N ARG A 233 6.30 14.17 -2.14
CA ARG A 233 5.20 14.64 -1.29
C ARG A 233 5.32 16.12 -0.91
N ALA A 234 6.54 16.62 -0.70
CA ALA A 234 6.76 18.05 -0.48
C ALA A 234 6.46 18.86 -1.75
N TYR A 235 6.89 18.37 -2.92
CA TYR A 235 6.55 19.01 -4.19
C TYR A 235 5.03 19.13 -4.39
N ILE A 236 4.29 18.06 -4.11
CA ILE A 236 2.81 18.04 -4.20
C ILE A 236 2.19 19.06 -3.23
N ARG A 237 2.66 19.11 -1.98
CA ARG A 237 2.21 20.11 -0.99
C ARG A 237 2.41 21.54 -1.50
N ASP A 238 3.60 21.81 -2.01
CA ASP A 238 4.02 23.16 -2.41
C ASP A 238 3.32 23.63 -3.70
N HIS A 239 2.95 22.70 -4.58
CA HIS A 239 2.29 22.99 -5.86
C HIS A 239 0.82 22.55 -5.92
N ARG A 240 0.20 22.23 -4.78
CA ARG A 240 -1.15 21.62 -4.73
C ARG A 240 -2.20 22.40 -5.55
N VAL A 241 -2.14 23.73 -5.52
CA VAL A 241 -3.07 24.60 -6.26
C VAL A 241 -2.90 24.42 -7.77
N ASP A 242 -1.66 24.40 -8.25
CA ASP A 242 -1.34 24.21 -9.67
C ASP A 242 -1.68 22.78 -10.14
N LEU A 243 -1.53 21.80 -9.24
CA LEU A 243 -1.90 20.41 -9.49
C LEU A 243 -3.42 20.15 -9.42
N GLY A 244 -4.21 21.15 -9.00
CA GLY A 244 -5.65 21.04 -8.78
C GLY A 244 -6.05 20.21 -7.55
N VAL A 245 -5.14 20.07 -6.59
CA VAL A 245 -5.33 19.38 -5.30
C VAL A 245 -5.68 20.43 -4.24
N PRO A 246 -6.94 20.52 -3.76
CA PRO A 246 -7.36 21.59 -2.86
C PRO A 246 -6.60 21.58 -1.52
N GLU A 247 -6.44 20.39 -0.94
CA GLU A 247 -5.82 20.17 0.35
C GLU A 247 -4.92 18.94 0.31
N VAL A 248 -3.91 18.91 1.18
CA VAL A 248 -3.00 17.77 1.33
C VAL A 248 -2.92 17.35 2.80
N ASP A 249 -2.91 16.05 3.02
CA ASP A 249 -2.77 15.43 4.33
C ASP A 249 -2.18 14.01 4.18
N ARG A 250 -2.35 13.15 5.19
CA ARG A 250 -1.84 11.77 5.16
C ARG A 250 -2.58 10.86 4.18
N GLY A 251 -3.87 11.13 3.93
CA GLY A 251 -4.70 10.45 2.95
C GLY A 251 -4.45 10.99 1.54
N VAL A 252 -4.42 12.31 1.41
CA VAL A 252 -4.23 13.08 0.17
C VAL A 252 -2.79 13.60 0.07
N ASN A 253 -1.87 12.72 -0.33
CA ASN A 253 -0.44 13.03 -0.50
C ASN A 253 0.11 12.65 -1.88
N GLY A 254 -0.78 12.35 -2.83
CA GLY A 254 -0.55 12.14 -4.26
C GLY A 254 0.24 10.88 -4.65
N VAL A 255 1.04 10.29 -3.77
CA VAL A 255 1.80 9.07 -4.10
C VAL A 255 1.87 8.03 -2.97
N HIS A 256 1.92 6.77 -3.39
CA HIS A 256 2.33 5.62 -2.58
C HIS A 256 3.66 5.06 -3.08
N ALA A 257 4.42 4.44 -2.17
CA ALA A 257 5.58 3.65 -2.52
C ALA A 257 5.73 2.48 -1.53
N SER A 258 6.22 1.32 -2.02
CA SER A 258 6.53 0.15 -1.19
C SER A 258 7.42 0.52 0.01
N ALA A 259 7.22 -0.10 1.17
CA ALA A 259 8.04 0.18 2.36
C ALA A 259 9.31 -0.68 2.45
N GLY A 260 9.40 -1.77 1.69
CA GLY A 260 10.56 -2.66 1.68
C GLY A 260 10.46 -3.76 0.61
N PRO A 261 11.48 -4.62 0.50
CA PRO A 261 11.60 -5.61 -0.58
C PRO A 261 10.46 -6.63 -0.65
N LEU A 262 10.00 -7.14 0.50
CA LEU A 262 8.92 -8.12 0.53
C LEU A 262 7.57 -7.49 0.16
N GLU A 263 7.29 -6.31 0.71
CA GLU A 263 6.07 -5.57 0.38
C GLU A 263 6.06 -5.18 -1.09
N ALA A 264 7.20 -4.71 -1.63
CA ALA A 264 7.34 -4.43 -3.05
C ALA A 264 7.02 -5.65 -3.93
N MET A 265 7.54 -6.83 -3.62
CA MET A 265 7.19 -8.06 -4.35
C MET A 265 5.68 -8.29 -4.36
N VAL A 266 5.04 -8.24 -3.20
CA VAL A 266 3.60 -8.48 -3.06
C VAL A 266 2.78 -7.46 -3.83
N GLU A 267 3.14 -6.18 -3.70
CA GLU A 267 2.50 -5.06 -4.39
C GLU A 267 2.64 -5.20 -5.91
N LEU A 268 3.84 -5.48 -6.41
CA LEU A 268 4.06 -5.70 -7.85
C LEU A 268 3.21 -6.86 -8.36
N CYS A 269 3.13 -7.97 -7.62
CA CYS A 269 2.27 -9.10 -7.98
C CYS A 269 0.79 -8.68 -8.07
N ARG A 270 0.30 -7.88 -7.13
CA ARG A 270 -1.11 -7.44 -7.06
C ARG A 270 -1.46 -6.41 -8.14
N PHE A 271 -0.62 -5.39 -8.31
CA PHE A 271 -0.86 -4.27 -9.22
C PHE A 271 -0.57 -4.62 -10.68
N PHE A 272 0.40 -5.50 -10.96
CA PHE A 272 0.75 -5.92 -12.31
C PHE A 272 0.27 -7.32 -12.70
N ALA A 273 -0.39 -8.05 -11.79
CA ALA A 273 -0.86 -9.42 -12.00
C ALA A 273 0.27 -10.37 -12.46
N VAL A 274 1.44 -10.27 -11.83
CA VAL A 274 2.61 -11.12 -12.11
C VAL A 274 2.86 -12.13 -10.99
N PRO A 275 3.49 -13.28 -11.28
CA PRO A 275 3.96 -14.17 -10.22
C PRO A 275 5.14 -13.55 -9.46
N PRO A 276 5.41 -13.96 -8.21
CA PRO A 276 6.54 -13.45 -7.43
C PRO A 276 7.88 -13.67 -8.12
N SER A 277 8.04 -14.78 -8.84
CA SER A 277 9.24 -15.10 -9.62
C SER A 277 9.56 -14.12 -10.76
N ALA A 278 8.61 -13.26 -11.15
CA ALA A 278 8.85 -12.18 -12.11
C ALA A 278 9.39 -10.89 -11.47
N THR A 279 9.46 -10.82 -10.13
CA THR A 279 10.03 -9.70 -9.38
C THR A 279 11.48 -10.00 -8.98
N ALA A 280 12.30 -8.96 -8.82
CA ALA A 280 13.71 -9.11 -8.42
C ALA A 280 13.84 -9.81 -7.06
N PHE A 281 13.04 -9.40 -6.08
CA PHE A 281 13.05 -9.99 -4.75
C PHE A 281 12.50 -11.42 -4.74
N GLY A 282 11.38 -11.65 -5.44
CA GLY A 282 10.75 -12.96 -5.51
C GLY A 282 11.60 -13.99 -6.24
N ALA A 283 12.26 -13.61 -7.33
CA ALA A 283 13.23 -14.47 -8.02
C ALA A 283 14.42 -14.81 -7.11
N ALA A 284 14.99 -13.82 -6.42
CA ALA A 284 16.15 -14.05 -5.55
C ALA A 284 15.84 -14.91 -4.31
N GLY A 285 14.60 -14.81 -3.79
CA GLY A 285 14.12 -15.64 -2.69
C GLY A 285 13.49 -16.96 -3.13
N ALA A 286 13.46 -17.27 -4.43
CA ALA A 286 12.77 -18.44 -5.00
C ALA A 286 11.31 -18.55 -4.54
N PHE A 287 10.58 -17.44 -4.54
CA PHE A 287 9.15 -17.41 -4.21
C PHE A 287 8.32 -17.91 -5.39
N ASP A 288 7.63 -19.04 -5.20
CA ASP A 288 6.68 -19.57 -6.19
C ASP A 288 5.26 -19.02 -6.01
N ARG A 289 4.93 -18.57 -4.79
CA ARG A 289 3.63 -18.00 -4.43
C ARG A 289 3.79 -16.88 -3.41
N LEU A 290 2.78 -16.02 -3.31
CA LEU A 290 2.74 -15.01 -2.26
C LEU A 290 2.64 -15.70 -0.88
N PRO A 291 3.29 -15.14 0.16
CA PRO A 291 3.09 -15.63 1.53
C PRO A 291 1.63 -15.44 1.96
N ASP A 292 1.19 -16.28 2.89
CA ASP A 292 -0.18 -16.21 3.41
C ASP A 292 -0.39 -14.92 4.23
N ASP A 293 -1.56 -14.29 4.09
CA ASP A 293 -1.85 -12.96 4.68
C ASP A 293 -1.74 -12.93 6.21
N ALA A 294 -1.85 -14.09 6.88
CA ALA A 294 -1.85 -14.20 8.34
C ALA A 294 -0.57 -13.67 9.00
N ASP A 295 0.60 -13.88 8.37
CA ASP A 295 1.90 -13.44 8.86
C ASP A 295 2.50 -12.30 8.04
N LEU A 296 1.91 -12.02 6.87
CA LEU A 296 2.46 -11.08 5.90
C LEU A 296 2.70 -9.70 6.49
N HIS A 297 1.81 -9.23 7.36
CA HIS A 297 1.96 -7.91 7.95
C HIS A 297 3.15 -7.79 8.90
N ARG A 298 3.44 -8.85 9.67
CA ARG A 298 4.62 -8.89 10.55
C ARG A 298 5.91 -9.02 9.75
N LEU A 299 5.85 -9.77 8.65
CA LEU A 299 6.97 -9.88 7.74
C LEU A 299 7.25 -8.55 7.03
N PHE A 300 6.23 -7.77 6.66
CA PHE A 300 6.42 -6.42 6.15
C PHE A 300 7.16 -5.53 7.16
N GLU A 301 6.73 -5.49 8.42
CA GLU A 301 7.43 -4.73 9.46
C GLU A 301 8.88 -5.21 9.65
N ALA A 302 9.11 -6.52 9.64
CA ALA A 302 10.44 -7.11 9.80
C ALA A 302 11.37 -6.89 8.58
N THR A 303 10.82 -6.45 7.44
CA THR A 303 11.56 -6.23 6.19
C THR A 303 11.46 -4.79 5.68
N GLU A 304 10.80 -3.91 6.42
CA GLU A 304 10.69 -2.48 6.14
C GLU A 304 12.08 -1.82 6.22
N ASP A 305 12.37 -0.90 5.30
CA ASP A 305 13.64 -0.16 5.21
C ASP A 305 14.91 -1.03 5.11
N CYS A 306 14.77 -2.34 4.90
CA CYS A 306 15.88 -3.28 4.86
C CYS A 306 16.38 -3.47 3.42
N GLU A 307 17.68 -3.70 3.25
CA GLU A 307 18.19 -4.11 1.94
C GLU A 307 17.67 -5.52 1.58
N PRO A 308 17.51 -5.84 0.28
CA PRO A 308 16.95 -7.13 -0.15
C PRO A 308 17.60 -8.37 0.49
N ALA A 309 18.92 -8.39 0.63
CA ALA A 309 19.63 -9.50 1.29
C ALA A 309 19.31 -9.61 2.80
N GLU A 310 19.05 -8.49 3.47
CA GLU A 310 18.65 -8.48 4.88
C GLU A 310 17.21 -8.98 5.05
N ALA A 311 16.31 -8.55 4.18
CA ALA A 311 14.92 -9.01 4.17
C ALA A 311 14.83 -10.53 3.94
N LEU A 312 15.58 -11.10 2.98
CA LEU A 312 15.64 -12.56 2.78
C LEU A 312 16.14 -13.29 4.03
N ARG A 313 17.17 -12.75 4.72
CA ARG A 313 17.66 -13.32 5.97
C ARG A 313 16.65 -13.23 7.11
N ALA A 314 15.83 -12.18 7.15
CA ALA A 314 14.76 -12.05 8.14
C ALA A 314 13.67 -13.11 7.89
N ILE A 315 13.23 -13.26 6.63
CA ILE A 315 12.20 -14.22 6.23
C ILE A 315 12.66 -15.67 6.48
N ASN A 316 13.90 -16.01 6.10
CA ASN A 316 14.43 -17.37 6.29
C ASN A 316 14.59 -17.76 7.77
N ARG A 317 14.64 -16.79 8.68
CA ARG A 317 14.66 -17.01 10.13
C ARG A 317 13.29 -16.91 10.76
N TRP A 318 12.25 -16.58 9.99
CA TRP A 318 10.90 -16.45 10.52
C TRP A 318 10.38 -17.83 10.97
N PRO A 319 9.80 -17.93 12.18
CA PRO A 319 9.24 -19.18 12.66
C PRO A 319 8.21 -19.70 11.65
N GLN A 320 8.46 -20.88 11.10
CA GLN A 320 7.46 -21.54 10.26
C GLN A 320 6.35 -22.05 11.18
N PRO A 321 5.06 -21.92 10.80
CA PRO A 321 3.99 -22.53 11.57
C PRO A 321 4.27 -24.03 11.73
N ASP A 322 4.07 -24.53 12.94
CA ASP A 322 4.33 -25.92 13.30
C ASP A 322 3.42 -26.82 12.46
N THR A 323 3.98 -27.44 11.43
CA THR A 323 3.25 -28.32 10.50
C THR A 323 3.03 -29.71 11.06
N THR A 324 3.36 -29.93 12.35
CA THR A 324 3.12 -31.20 13.02
C THR A 324 1.60 -31.48 13.04
N PRO A 325 1.11 -32.53 12.33
CA PRO A 325 -0.29 -32.86 12.38
C PRO A 325 -0.66 -33.18 13.83
N ALA A 326 -1.72 -32.55 14.32
CA ALA A 326 -2.25 -32.80 15.65
C ALA A 326 -2.39 -34.31 15.82
N ARG A 327 -1.57 -34.91 16.70
CA ARG A 327 -1.70 -36.33 17.04
C ARG A 327 -3.13 -36.52 17.51
N GLY A 328 -3.90 -37.29 16.75
CA GLY A 328 -5.28 -37.59 17.07
C GLY A 328 -5.39 -38.04 18.51
N ARG A 329 -6.34 -37.45 19.25
CA ARG A 329 -6.75 -38.04 20.52
C ARG A 329 -7.15 -39.49 20.23
N PRO A 330 -6.65 -40.47 20.98
CA PRO A 330 -7.24 -41.80 20.92
C PRO A 330 -8.72 -41.67 21.24
N ALA A 331 -9.56 -42.33 20.44
CA ALA A 331 -10.97 -42.47 20.77
C ALA A 331 -11.06 -43.26 22.08
N ASP A 332 -11.60 -42.62 23.11
CA ASP A 332 -11.92 -43.30 24.37
C ASP A 332 -12.99 -44.37 24.07
N ILE A 333 -12.67 -45.62 24.45
CA ILE A 333 -13.57 -46.77 24.55
C ILE A 333 -14.04 -46.86 26.01
#